data_AF-A0A5C7XXH2-F1
#
_entry.id   AF-A0A5C7XXH2-F1
#
_cell.length_a   1.000
_cell.length_b   1.000
_cell.length_c   1.000
_cell.angle_alpha   90.00
_cell.angle_beta   90.00
_cell.angle_gamma   90.00
#
_symmetry.space_group_name_H-M   'P 1'
#
loop_
_entity.id
_entity.type
_entity.pdbx_description
1 polymer ?
#
loop_
_entity_poly.entity_id
_entity_poly.type
_entity_poly.pdbx_seq_one_letter_code
_entity_poly.pdbx_strand_id
1 'polypeptide(L)'
;MAWNAWGDPAAAKPLSDGIRNLLQQALGVSAGDTTAPGIDDVELAPPALAGPHRDALASIVGAGHLRTGHLDRILHAGGKSTLDLLRRKQIRQDSPDAVLLPATEDEIARILAYCSEHAIAVVPFGGGTSVVGGLDPIRGRFGAVVTLDLRRLDALHWLDEVSGEAELGAGVTGPDAERLLSERGFSLGHFPQSFRFATIGGFAATRSSGQNSAGYGRFNDMIRGLHVVTPAGVLDLGRAPESAAGPDLRELITGSEGVFGVITRVRLRVHPKPQAVRYEAWSFPDFATGADALRAVTQTGTGATVLRLSDEAETGVNLATTESIGEQQITGGCLAITVFEGSAEHAESRHAETRALLAAHGGTSLGEGPAKAWEHGRFNAPYLRDSLLAGGALCETLETATTWSNIPALKAAVTQALTDALAESGTPALVLCHISHVYPTGASLYFTVVAGQRGDVAEQWQKAKTAASSAITATGGTITHHHAVGADHRPWMTAEVGALGVAVLRAVKQTLDPAGIMNPGKLIP
;
A
#
# COMPACT_ATOMS: atom_id res chain seq x y z
N MET A 1 9.79 -6.78 -11.76
CA MET A 1 9.31 -5.40 -11.98
C MET A 1 10.42 -4.59 -12.61
N ALA A 2 10.07 -3.56 -13.39
CA ALA A 2 10.98 -2.53 -13.86
C ALA A 2 11.76 -1.92 -12.70
N TRP A 3 13.03 -1.58 -12.95
CA TRP A 3 13.85 -0.97 -11.90
C TRP A 3 13.38 0.45 -11.61
N ASN A 4 13.18 1.29 -12.63
CA ASN A 4 12.80 2.70 -12.51
C ASN A 4 11.30 3.01 -12.62
N ALA A 5 10.45 1.98 -12.67
CA ALA A 5 9.00 2.14 -12.84
C ALA A 5 8.23 1.04 -12.10
N TRP A 6 6.90 1.09 -12.14
CA TRP A 6 5.99 0.07 -11.66
C TRP A 6 5.89 -1.10 -12.63
N GLY A 7 5.79 -2.30 -12.06
CA GLY A 7 5.30 -3.48 -12.77
C GLY A 7 6.16 -3.95 -13.95
N ASP A 8 5.53 -4.64 -14.89
CA ASP A 8 6.13 -5.11 -16.14
C ASP A 8 6.23 -3.96 -17.17
N PRO A 9 7.43 -3.63 -17.69
CA PRO A 9 7.60 -2.65 -18.77
C PRO A 9 6.69 -2.87 -19.99
N ALA A 10 6.36 -4.12 -20.33
CA ALA A 10 5.52 -4.44 -21.48
C ALA A 10 4.05 -3.99 -21.30
N ALA A 11 3.61 -3.74 -20.06
CA ALA A 11 2.27 -3.25 -19.75
C ALA A 11 2.18 -1.71 -19.70
N ALA A 12 3.31 -1.01 -19.80
CA ALA A 12 3.32 0.45 -19.81
C ALA A 12 2.69 0.99 -21.11
N LYS A 13 1.86 2.04 -20.99
CA LYS A 13 1.20 2.69 -22.12
C LYS A 13 1.54 4.18 -22.13
N PRO A 14 1.83 4.79 -23.30
CA PRO A 14 2.00 6.23 -23.38
C PRO A 14 0.72 6.97 -22.99
N LEU A 15 0.84 8.23 -22.59
CA LEU A 15 -0.33 9.09 -22.38
C LEU A 15 -1.07 9.30 -23.70
N SER A 16 -2.39 9.12 -23.69
CA SER A 16 -3.27 9.44 -24.82
C SER A 16 -3.29 10.95 -25.07
N ASP A 17 -3.65 11.34 -26.30
CA ASP A 17 -3.75 12.76 -26.68
C ASP A 17 -4.78 13.51 -25.83
N GLY A 18 -5.88 12.85 -25.44
CA GLY A 18 -6.87 13.40 -24.53
C GLY A 18 -6.28 13.77 -23.17
N ILE A 19 -5.49 12.87 -22.56
CA ILE A 19 -4.82 13.14 -21.29
C ILE A 19 -3.79 14.27 -21.44
N ARG A 20 -3.00 14.27 -22.52
CA ARG A 20 -2.02 15.34 -22.78
C ARG A 20 -2.71 16.71 -22.91
N ASN A 21 -3.82 16.79 -23.63
CA ASN A 21 -4.59 18.02 -23.77
C ASN A 21 -5.18 18.49 -22.43
N LEU A 22 -5.71 17.57 -21.62
CA LEU A 22 -6.20 17.88 -20.28
C LEU A 22 -5.09 18.45 -19.39
N LEU A 23 -3.91 17.81 -19.38
CA LEU A 23 -2.74 18.28 -18.62
C LEU A 23 -2.27 19.66 -19.08
N GLN A 24 -2.24 19.91 -20.39
CA GLN A 24 -1.85 21.20 -20.94
C GLN A 24 -2.84 22.31 -20.55
N GLN A 25 -4.15 22.04 -20.65
CA GLN A 25 -5.20 23.03 -20.37
C GLN A 25 -5.39 23.28 -18.87
N ALA A 26 -5.40 22.23 -18.06
CA ALA A 26 -5.67 22.34 -16.63
C ALA A 26 -4.42 22.69 -15.81
N LEU A 27 -3.23 22.24 -16.23
CA LEU A 27 -2.01 22.31 -15.43
C LEU A 27 -0.83 23.03 -16.12
N GLY A 28 -1.00 23.44 -17.38
CA GLY A 28 0.09 24.04 -18.17
C GLY A 28 1.27 23.10 -18.35
N VAL A 29 1.04 21.79 -18.34
CA VAL A 29 2.09 20.77 -18.53
C VAL A 29 2.33 20.59 -20.01
N SER A 30 3.53 20.97 -20.45
CA SER A 30 4.06 20.65 -21.78
C SER A 30 4.89 19.37 -21.70
N ALA A 31 5.01 18.64 -22.82
CA ALA A 31 5.82 17.43 -22.88
C ALA A 31 7.25 17.70 -22.38
N GLY A 32 7.65 17.00 -21.32
CA GLY A 32 9.00 17.08 -20.78
C GLY A 32 10.00 16.29 -21.62
N ASP A 33 11.24 16.78 -21.69
CA ASP A 33 12.33 16.20 -22.50
C ASP A 33 13.32 15.38 -21.66
N THR A 34 12.87 14.86 -20.51
CA THR A 34 13.76 14.12 -19.58
C THR A 34 13.82 12.64 -19.92
N THR A 35 14.91 12.24 -20.59
CA THR A 35 15.29 10.83 -20.73
C THR A 35 15.80 10.31 -19.38
N ALA A 36 15.17 9.25 -18.87
CA ALA A 36 15.69 8.54 -17.70
C ALA A 36 17.00 7.82 -18.06
N PRO A 37 17.97 7.71 -17.13
CA PRO A 37 19.20 6.98 -17.38
C PRO A 37 18.91 5.51 -17.69
N GLY A 38 19.76 4.88 -18.51
CA GLY A 38 19.79 3.43 -18.63
C GLY A 38 20.27 2.79 -17.34
N ILE A 39 19.93 1.52 -17.10
CA ILE A 39 20.36 0.81 -15.88
C ILE A 39 21.90 0.71 -15.77
N ASP A 40 22.58 0.66 -16.91
CA ASP A 40 24.04 0.58 -17.01
C ASP A 40 24.72 1.94 -16.76
N ASP A 41 23.98 3.05 -16.87
CA ASP A 41 24.47 4.40 -16.58
C ASP A 41 24.35 4.74 -15.08
N VAL A 42 23.64 3.92 -14.30
CA VAL A 42 23.43 4.14 -12.87
C VAL A 42 24.69 3.79 -12.09
N GLU A 43 25.14 4.69 -11.21
CA GLU A 43 26.23 4.49 -10.28
C GLU A 43 25.68 4.15 -8.89
N LEU A 44 25.93 2.93 -8.41
CA LEU A 44 25.64 2.58 -7.01
C LEU A 44 26.80 2.98 -6.11
N ALA A 45 26.48 3.41 -4.89
CA ALA A 45 27.47 3.50 -3.84
C ALA A 45 28.24 2.17 -3.70
N PRO A 46 29.59 2.19 -3.58
CA PRO A 46 30.37 0.97 -3.36
C PRO A 46 29.88 0.25 -2.10
N PRO A 47 29.72 -1.09 -2.13
CA PRO A 47 29.24 -1.83 -0.98
C PRO A 47 30.25 -1.71 0.17
N ALA A 48 29.76 -1.25 1.33
CA ALA A 48 30.52 -1.13 2.57
C ALA A 48 30.71 -2.47 3.29
N LEU A 49 29.97 -3.52 2.89
CA LEU A 49 30.06 -4.86 3.48
C LEU A 49 31.38 -5.54 3.08
N ALA A 50 32.28 -5.70 4.06
CA ALA A 50 33.60 -6.30 3.88
C ALA A 50 33.55 -7.79 3.49
N GLY A 51 34.61 -8.26 2.83
CA GLY A 51 34.73 -9.65 2.33
C GLY A 51 34.39 -10.74 3.36
N PRO A 52 34.99 -10.74 4.56
CA PRO A 52 34.71 -11.75 5.59
C PRO A 52 33.23 -11.81 6.02
N HIS A 53 32.54 -10.66 6.05
CA HIS A 53 31.11 -10.63 6.35
C HIS A 53 30.27 -11.23 5.23
N ARG A 54 30.65 -10.98 3.97
CA ARG A 54 30.00 -11.62 2.82
C ARG A 54 30.19 -13.13 2.84
N ASP A 55 31.39 -13.61 3.11
CA ASP A 55 31.68 -15.05 3.15
C ASP A 55 30.89 -15.75 4.28
N ALA A 56 30.84 -15.13 5.46
CA ALA A 56 30.06 -15.63 6.58
C ALA A 56 28.55 -15.69 6.27
N LEU A 57 27.98 -14.61 5.73
CA LEU A 57 26.56 -14.59 5.35
C LEU A 57 26.26 -15.58 4.22
N ALA A 58 27.14 -15.69 3.22
CA ALA A 58 27.03 -16.69 2.15
C ALA A 58 27.09 -18.13 2.69
N SER A 59 27.82 -18.39 3.78
CA SER A 59 27.82 -19.71 4.43
C SER A 59 26.50 -20.05 5.13
N ILE A 60 25.68 -19.05 5.45
CA ILE A 60 24.35 -19.24 6.05
C ILE A 60 23.31 -19.52 4.97
N VAL A 61 23.18 -18.65 3.97
CA VAL A 61 22.13 -18.76 2.92
C VAL A 61 22.54 -19.62 1.71
N GLY A 62 23.83 -19.94 1.60
CA GLY A 62 24.46 -20.50 0.41
C GLY A 62 24.93 -19.41 -0.57
N ALA A 63 26.05 -19.65 -1.24
CA ALA A 63 26.68 -18.67 -2.14
C ALA A 63 25.77 -18.19 -3.29
N GLY A 64 24.83 -19.03 -3.74
CA GLY A 64 23.83 -18.66 -4.74
C GLY A 64 22.70 -17.77 -4.23
N HIS A 65 22.63 -17.51 -2.93
CA HIS A 65 21.55 -16.73 -2.30
C HIS A 65 22.06 -15.50 -1.55
N LEU A 66 23.36 -15.19 -1.69
CA LEU A 66 23.91 -13.88 -1.41
C LEU A 66 24.21 -13.19 -2.73
N ARG A 67 23.56 -12.04 -2.97
CA ARG A 67 23.69 -11.28 -4.22
C ARG A 67 24.27 -9.90 -3.93
N THR A 68 25.32 -9.56 -4.66
CA THR A 68 25.96 -8.22 -4.63
C THR A 68 25.99 -7.56 -6.01
N GLY A 69 25.32 -8.16 -7.00
CA GLY A 69 25.25 -7.65 -8.35
C GLY A 69 24.54 -6.29 -8.41
N HIS A 70 24.91 -5.48 -9.39
CA HIS A 70 24.33 -4.15 -9.62
C HIS A 70 22.79 -4.20 -9.68
N LEU A 71 22.26 -5.09 -10.52
CA LEU A 71 20.82 -5.25 -10.72
C LEU A 71 20.10 -5.73 -9.45
N ASP A 72 20.70 -6.67 -8.71
CA ASP A 72 20.11 -7.16 -7.45
C ASP A 72 19.99 -6.03 -6.44
N ARG A 73 21.04 -5.23 -6.25
CA ARG A 73 21.07 -4.16 -5.25
C ARG A 73 20.09 -3.03 -5.59
N ILE A 74 20.04 -2.56 -6.84
CA ILE A 74 19.14 -1.46 -7.25
C ILE A 74 17.65 -1.85 -7.23
N LEU A 75 17.32 -3.13 -7.45
CA LEU A 75 15.95 -3.62 -7.33
C LEU A 75 15.45 -3.65 -5.87
N HIS A 76 16.38 -3.63 -4.90
CA HIS A 76 16.11 -3.62 -3.46
C HIS A 76 16.45 -2.26 -2.80
N ALA A 77 16.67 -1.22 -3.60
CA ALA A 77 17.04 0.11 -3.16
C ALA A 77 15.83 1.02 -2.87
N GLY A 78 14.87 0.56 -2.07
CA GLY A 78 13.67 1.33 -1.73
C GLY A 78 12.39 0.89 -2.45
N GLY A 79 11.36 1.73 -2.34
CA GLY A 79 10.00 1.42 -2.74
C GLY A 79 9.60 1.90 -4.14
N LYS A 80 8.33 2.30 -4.25
CA LYS A 80 7.62 2.77 -5.44
C LYS A 80 6.80 4.04 -5.18
N SER A 81 7.17 4.83 -4.18
CA SER A 81 6.65 6.20 -4.04
C SER A 81 7.11 7.06 -5.21
N THR A 82 6.45 8.17 -5.47
CA THR A 82 6.90 9.17 -6.44
C THR A 82 8.29 9.70 -6.09
N LEU A 83 8.62 9.84 -4.80
CA LEU A 83 9.99 10.19 -4.38
C LEU A 83 11.01 9.12 -4.79
N ASP A 84 10.68 7.84 -4.63
CA ASP A 84 11.54 6.74 -5.09
C ASP A 84 11.73 6.79 -6.60
N LEU A 85 10.66 7.02 -7.37
CA LEU A 85 10.73 7.05 -8.83
C LEU A 85 11.49 8.27 -9.36
N LEU A 86 11.31 9.44 -8.74
CA LEU A 86 12.08 10.64 -9.06
C LEU A 86 13.56 10.44 -8.72
N ARG A 87 13.86 9.81 -7.57
CA ARG A 87 15.23 9.44 -7.19
C ARG A 87 15.84 8.53 -8.24
N ARG A 88 15.13 7.51 -8.73
CA ARG A 88 15.60 6.59 -9.78
C ARG A 88 15.88 7.25 -11.15
N LYS A 89 15.51 8.51 -11.36
CA LYS A 89 15.92 9.29 -12.54
C LYS A 89 17.34 9.88 -12.41
N GLN A 90 17.96 9.80 -11.24
CA GLN A 90 19.31 10.29 -11.00
C GLN A 90 20.35 9.20 -11.32
N ILE A 91 21.56 9.62 -11.72
CA ILE A 91 22.67 8.69 -12.00
C ILE A 91 23.12 7.96 -10.73
N ARG A 92 23.27 8.69 -9.62
CA ARG A 92 23.75 8.11 -8.36
C ARG A 92 22.60 7.61 -7.51
N GLN A 93 22.71 6.37 -7.03
CA GLN A 93 21.69 5.73 -6.20
C GLN A 93 22.29 5.14 -4.92
N ASP A 94 21.60 5.35 -3.80
CA ASP A 94 21.79 4.53 -2.61
C ASP A 94 21.27 3.12 -2.85
N SER A 95 21.87 2.12 -2.23
CA SER A 95 21.45 0.72 -2.36
C SER A 95 21.93 -0.09 -1.16
N PRO A 96 21.28 -1.24 -0.87
CA PRO A 96 21.83 -2.17 0.12
C PRO A 96 23.21 -2.67 -0.31
N ASP A 97 24.06 -3.05 0.65
CA ASP A 97 25.40 -3.58 0.37
C ASP A 97 25.34 -5.01 -0.20
N ALA A 98 24.33 -5.78 0.20
CA ALA A 98 24.03 -7.12 -0.31
C ALA A 98 22.53 -7.45 -0.14
N VAL A 99 22.06 -8.40 -0.94
CA VAL A 99 20.73 -8.99 -0.84
C VAL A 99 20.88 -10.46 -0.45
N LEU A 100 20.19 -10.86 0.61
CA LEU A 100 20.18 -12.22 1.16
C LEU A 100 18.81 -12.84 0.88
N LEU A 101 18.78 -14.05 0.34
CA LEU A 101 17.55 -14.77 -0.01
C LEU A 101 17.42 -16.04 0.84
N PRO A 102 17.03 -15.95 2.12
CA PRO A 102 16.85 -17.12 2.98
C PRO A 102 15.62 -17.94 2.55
N ALA A 103 15.66 -19.25 2.77
CA ALA A 103 14.51 -20.15 2.57
C ALA A 103 13.94 -20.74 3.87
N THR A 104 14.58 -20.51 5.01
CA THR A 104 14.12 -21.09 6.29
C THR A 104 14.23 -20.10 7.44
N GLU A 105 13.44 -20.34 8.49
CA GLU A 105 13.50 -19.54 9.71
C GLU A 105 14.86 -19.68 10.43
N ASP A 106 15.53 -20.83 10.31
CA ASP A 106 16.87 -21.05 10.86
C ASP A 106 17.93 -20.17 10.16
N GLU A 107 17.90 -20.10 8.83
CA GLU A 107 18.77 -19.20 8.08
C GLU A 107 18.54 -17.74 8.50
N ILE A 108 17.28 -17.33 8.65
CA ILE A 108 16.93 -15.97 9.10
C ILE A 108 17.47 -15.72 10.51
N ALA A 109 17.24 -16.64 11.46
CA ALA A 109 17.72 -16.49 12.83
C ALA A 109 19.26 -16.35 12.88
N ARG A 110 19.98 -17.18 12.11
CA ARG A 110 21.45 -17.11 12.00
C ARG A 110 21.93 -15.81 11.37
N ILE A 111 21.24 -15.28 10.35
CA ILE A 111 21.54 -13.97 9.76
C ILE A 111 21.37 -12.87 10.80
N LEU A 112 20.23 -12.83 11.51
CA LEU A 112 19.95 -11.79 12.50
C LEU A 112 20.93 -11.82 13.67
N ALA A 113 21.31 -13.01 14.14
CA ALA A 113 22.34 -13.17 15.16
C ALA A 113 23.69 -12.61 14.69
N TYR A 114 24.13 -13.01 13.48
CA TYR A 114 25.38 -12.53 12.90
C TYR A 114 25.39 -11.01 12.71
N CYS A 115 24.33 -10.46 12.13
CA CYS A 115 24.19 -9.02 11.91
C CYS A 115 24.16 -8.22 13.23
N SER A 116 23.60 -8.80 14.30
CA SER A 116 23.57 -8.17 15.62
C SER A 116 24.97 -8.10 16.24
N GLU A 117 25.73 -9.19 16.16
CA GLU A 117 27.12 -9.26 16.66
C GLU A 117 28.06 -8.31 15.91
N HIS A 118 27.85 -8.16 14.59
CA HIS A 118 28.75 -7.38 13.73
C HIS A 118 28.23 -6.00 13.36
N ALA A 119 27.16 -5.51 14.01
CA ALA A 119 26.60 -4.18 13.78
C ALA A 119 26.29 -3.90 12.29
N ILE A 120 25.51 -4.79 11.67
CA ILE A 120 25.04 -4.70 10.28
C ILE A 120 23.52 -4.51 10.31
N ALA A 121 23.02 -3.46 9.65
CA ALA A 121 21.59 -3.21 9.54
C ALA A 121 20.91 -4.22 8.60
N VAL A 122 19.65 -4.57 8.90
CA VAL A 122 18.86 -5.53 8.11
C VAL A 122 17.52 -4.90 7.73
N VAL A 123 17.20 -4.88 6.44
CA VAL A 123 15.90 -4.43 5.91
C VAL A 123 15.13 -5.64 5.36
N PRO A 124 14.03 -6.08 6.00
CA PRO A 124 13.16 -7.10 5.43
C PRO A 124 12.49 -6.59 4.15
N PHE A 125 12.40 -7.46 3.13
CA PHE A 125 11.89 -7.11 1.83
C PHE A 125 11.03 -8.24 1.27
N GLY A 126 9.90 -7.87 0.68
CA GLY A 126 9.01 -8.79 -0.03
C GLY A 126 8.79 -8.31 -1.46
N GLY A 127 7.63 -7.68 -1.69
CA GLY A 127 7.23 -7.24 -3.03
C GLY A 127 7.88 -5.95 -3.53
N GLY A 128 8.59 -5.20 -2.69
CA GLY A 128 9.18 -3.93 -3.09
C GLY A 128 8.18 -2.79 -3.36
N THR A 129 6.95 -2.88 -2.84
CA THR A 129 5.83 -1.99 -3.20
C THR A 129 5.54 -0.88 -2.18
N SER A 130 6.42 -0.65 -1.21
CA SER A 130 6.26 0.43 -0.21
C SER A 130 6.18 1.80 -0.89
N VAL A 131 5.36 2.71 -0.35
CA VAL A 131 5.21 4.09 -0.85
C VAL A 131 5.53 5.16 0.21
N VAL A 132 6.20 4.76 1.30
CA VAL A 132 6.48 5.61 2.47
C VAL A 132 7.96 5.55 2.92
N GLY A 133 8.87 5.18 2.02
CA GLY A 133 10.30 4.99 2.36
C GLY A 133 10.59 3.81 3.29
N GLY A 134 9.62 2.88 3.47
CA GLY A 134 9.73 1.74 4.37
C GLY A 134 10.85 0.74 4.01
N LEU A 135 11.33 0.76 2.76
CA LEU A 135 12.34 -0.15 2.22
C LEU A 135 13.68 0.51 1.92
N ASP A 136 13.84 1.81 2.23
CA ASP A 136 15.08 2.53 1.95
C ASP A 136 16.23 1.88 2.74
N PRO A 137 17.41 1.63 2.13
CA PRO A 137 18.53 0.95 2.77
C PRO A 137 19.28 1.87 3.75
N ILE A 138 18.58 2.35 4.78
CA ILE A 138 19.13 3.24 5.79
C ILE A 138 20.03 2.44 6.72
N ARG A 139 21.35 2.65 6.60
CA ARG A 139 22.34 2.05 7.50
C ARG A 139 22.31 2.61 8.93
N GLY A 140 21.82 3.82 9.15
CA GLY A 140 21.89 4.49 10.46
C GLY A 140 23.32 4.56 11.00
N ARG A 141 23.53 4.08 12.24
CA ARG A 141 24.85 4.02 12.90
C ARG A 141 25.72 2.82 12.50
N PHE A 142 25.19 1.92 11.67
CA PHE A 142 25.80 0.61 11.40
C PHE A 142 26.85 0.67 10.28
N GLY A 143 27.75 -0.31 10.25
CA GLY A 143 28.87 -0.40 9.30
C GLY A 143 28.45 -0.73 7.87
N ALA A 144 27.33 -1.42 7.72
CA ALA A 144 26.74 -1.85 6.46
C ALA A 144 25.21 -2.06 6.64
N VAL A 145 24.50 -2.22 5.53
CA VAL A 145 23.08 -2.55 5.46
C VAL A 145 22.84 -3.64 4.43
N VAL A 146 22.17 -4.72 4.83
CA VAL A 146 21.75 -5.80 3.93
C VAL A 146 20.24 -5.84 3.82
N THR A 147 19.75 -6.26 2.66
CA THR A 147 18.33 -6.57 2.46
C THR A 147 18.09 -8.06 2.62
N LEU A 148 17.02 -8.42 3.32
CA LEU A 148 16.55 -9.79 3.47
C LEU A 148 15.31 -10.00 2.62
N ASP A 149 15.48 -10.61 1.45
CA ASP A 149 14.41 -10.88 0.50
C ASP A 149 13.72 -12.20 0.82
N LEU A 150 12.47 -12.11 1.28
CA LEU A 150 11.70 -13.21 1.82
C LEU A 150 10.97 -14.04 0.76
N ARG A 151 11.12 -13.73 -0.53
CA ARG A 151 10.34 -14.35 -1.62
C ARG A 151 10.54 -15.87 -1.79
N ARG A 152 11.53 -16.48 -1.13
CA ARG A 152 11.67 -17.95 -1.07
C ARG A 152 10.79 -18.60 0.01
N LEU A 153 10.12 -17.81 0.85
CA LEU A 153 9.07 -18.27 1.77
C LEU A 153 7.72 -18.24 1.06
N ASP A 154 7.59 -18.99 -0.04
CA ASP A 154 6.51 -18.90 -1.05
C ASP A 154 5.51 -20.06 -1.00
N ALA A 155 5.43 -20.77 0.11
CA ALA A 155 4.58 -21.94 0.27
C ALA A 155 3.24 -21.65 0.98
N LEU A 156 2.20 -22.42 0.61
CA LEU A 156 1.06 -22.69 1.48
C LEU A 156 1.44 -23.85 2.41
N HIS A 157 1.61 -23.56 3.70
CA HIS A 157 2.04 -24.55 4.70
C HIS A 157 0.91 -25.49 5.09
N TRP A 158 -0.31 -24.97 5.28
CA TRP A 158 -1.49 -25.77 5.54
C TRP A 158 -2.79 -25.00 5.25
N LEU A 159 -3.88 -25.73 5.07
CA LEU A 159 -5.26 -25.24 4.92
C LEU A 159 -6.22 -26.12 5.72
N ASP A 160 -6.97 -25.53 6.66
CA ASP A 160 -8.09 -26.15 7.36
C ASP A 160 -9.38 -25.65 6.70
N GLU A 161 -9.93 -26.52 5.86
CA GLU A 161 -11.15 -26.24 5.11
C GLU A 161 -12.40 -26.16 6.00
N VAL A 162 -12.36 -26.77 7.19
CA VAL A 162 -13.48 -26.76 8.15
C VAL A 162 -13.50 -25.43 8.90
N SER A 163 -12.35 -24.97 9.38
CA SER A 163 -12.24 -23.70 10.12
C SER A 163 -12.12 -22.48 9.21
N GLY A 164 -11.78 -22.67 7.94
CA GLY A 164 -11.51 -21.58 7.00
C GLY A 164 -10.24 -20.82 7.37
N GLU A 165 -9.15 -21.54 7.68
CA GLU A 165 -7.85 -20.96 7.99
C GLU A 165 -6.75 -21.53 7.09
N ALA A 166 -5.80 -20.69 6.71
CA ALA A 166 -4.62 -21.08 5.95
C ALA A 166 -3.36 -20.43 6.52
N GLU A 167 -2.24 -21.13 6.52
CA GLU A 167 -0.93 -20.56 6.83
C GLU A 167 -0.08 -20.45 5.58
N LEU A 168 0.30 -19.22 5.25
CA LEU A 168 1.09 -18.87 4.07
C LEU A 168 2.45 -18.35 4.52
N GLY A 169 3.49 -18.69 3.76
CA GLY A 169 4.81 -18.08 3.91
C GLY A 169 4.76 -16.58 3.61
N ALA A 170 5.60 -15.80 4.28
CA ALA A 170 5.62 -14.35 4.16
C ALA A 170 6.01 -13.84 2.78
N GLY A 171 6.71 -14.67 1.98
CA GLY A 171 7.14 -14.37 0.62
C GLY A 171 6.09 -14.62 -0.46
N VAL A 172 4.98 -15.31 -0.13
CA VAL A 172 3.89 -15.59 -1.08
C VAL A 172 3.32 -14.27 -1.60
N THR A 173 3.21 -14.10 -2.92
CA THR A 173 2.59 -12.92 -3.54
C THR A 173 1.06 -12.98 -3.46
N GLY A 174 0.37 -11.85 -3.63
CA GLY A 174 -1.09 -11.84 -3.74
C GLY A 174 -1.64 -12.85 -4.77
N PRO A 175 -1.19 -12.82 -6.04
CA PRO A 175 -1.58 -13.79 -7.05
C PRO A 175 -1.29 -15.24 -6.68
N ASP A 176 -0.12 -15.52 -6.09
CA ASP A 176 0.22 -16.89 -5.70
C ASP A 176 -0.62 -17.38 -4.53
N ALA A 177 -0.94 -16.52 -3.55
CA ALA A 177 -1.86 -16.86 -2.47
C ALA A 177 -3.25 -17.24 -3.02
N GLU A 178 -3.80 -16.41 -3.91
CA GLU A 178 -5.07 -16.71 -4.57
C GLU A 178 -5.00 -17.99 -5.39
N ARG A 179 -3.92 -18.23 -6.15
CA ARG A 179 -3.73 -19.46 -6.94
C ARG A 179 -3.69 -20.70 -6.04
N LEU A 180 -2.85 -20.70 -5.01
CA LEU A 180 -2.66 -21.83 -4.09
C LEU A 180 -3.96 -22.19 -3.33
N LEU A 181 -4.69 -21.18 -2.86
CA LEU A 181 -6.01 -21.38 -2.22
C LEU A 181 -7.06 -21.83 -3.24
N SER A 182 -6.99 -21.27 -4.45
CA SER A 182 -7.94 -21.54 -5.54
C SER A 182 -7.95 -22.99 -5.96
N GLU A 183 -6.79 -23.64 -5.99
CA GLU A 183 -6.62 -25.07 -6.26
C GLU A 183 -7.38 -25.96 -5.25
N ARG A 184 -7.75 -25.40 -4.09
CA ARG A 184 -8.49 -26.06 -3.01
C ARG A 184 -9.92 -25.54 -2.85
N GLY A 185 -10.38 -24.65 -3.73
CA GLY A 185 -11.73 -24.07 -3.68
C GLY A 185 -11.89 -22.88 -2.73
N PHE A 186 -10.80 -22.32 -2.23
CA PHE A 186 -10.79 -21.16 -1.32
C PHE A 186 -10.24 -19.90 -2.00
N SER A 187 -10.42 -18.76 -1.33
CA SER A 187 -9.87 -17.45 -1.67
C SER A 187 -9.50 -16.71 -0.40
N LEU A 188 -8.53 -15.81 -0.49
CA LEU A 188 -8.16 -14.90 0.59
C LEU A 188 -9.05 -13.63 0.55
N GLY A 189 -9.43 -13.19 -0.65
CA GLY A 189 -10.29 -12.02 -0.83
C GLY A 189 -9.59 -10.69 -0.55
N HIS A 190 -8.25 -10.66 -0.49
CA HIS A 190 -7.46 -9.46 -0.20
C HIS A 190 -6.80 -8.90 -1.45
N PHE A 191 -7.40 -7.85 -2.02
CA PHE A 191 -6.95 -7.25 -3.28
C PHE A 191 -6.57 -5.76 -3.14
N PRO A 192 -5.40 -5.44 -2.56
CA PRO A 192 -4.88 -4.07 -2.57
C PRO A 192 -4.43 -3.67 -3.98
N GLN A 193 -4.24 -2.38 -4.26
CA GLN A 193 -3.76 -1.93 -5.58
C GLN A 193 -2.40 -2.54 -5.98
N SER A 194 -1.56 -2.86 -4.99
CA SER A 194 -0.27 -3.52 -5.16
C SER A 194 -0.33 -5.05 -5.26
N PHE A 195 -1.53 -5.63 -5.30
CA PHE A 195 -1.81 -7.08 -5.25
C PHE A 195 -0.82 -7.91 -6.07
N ARG A 196 -0.58 -7.52 -7.34
CA ARG A 196 0.26 -8.28 -8.29
C ARG A 196 1.70 -8.54 -7.85
N PHE A 197 2.24 -7.75 -6.92
CA PHE A 197 3.65 -7.85 -6.53
C PHE A 197 3.86 -7.89 -5.01
N ALA A 198 2.96 -7.30 -4.23
CA ALA A 198 3.03 -7.33 -2.79
C ALA A 198 2.87 -8.76 -2.24
N THR A 199 3.42 -8.98 -1.06
CA THR A 199 3.52 -10.31 -0.42
C THR A 199 2.72 -10.35 0.86
N ILE A 200 2.33 -11.56 1.29
CA ILE A 200 1.60 -11.83 2.53
C ILE A 200 2.30 -11.20 3.75
N GLY A 201 3.62 -11.35 3.87
CA GLY A 201 4.39 -10.73 4.95
C GLY A 201 4.38 -9.21 4.88
N GLY A 202 4.47 -8.65 3.67
CA GLY A 202 4.34 -7.21 3.44
C GLY A 202 2.97 -6.67 3.86
N PHE A 203 1.89 -7.37 3.51
CA PHE A 203 0.53 -7.00 3.91
C PHE A 203 0.34 -6.94 5.42
N ALA A 204 0.92 -7.91 6.16
CA ALA A 204 0.92 -7.89 7.63
C ALA A 204 1.79 -6.77 8.19
N ALA A 205 3.00 -6.59 7.63
CA ALA A 205 3.97 -5.61 8.11
C ALA A 205 3.48 -4.16 7.95
N THR A 206 2.58 -3.88 7.00
CA THR A 206 2.07 -2.53 6.71
C THR A 206 0.59 -2.31 7.05
N ARG A 207 -0.10 -3.30 7.65
CA ARG A 207 -1.56 -3.27 7.88
C ARG A 207 -2.35 -2.93 6.60
N SER A 208 -1.97 -3.53 5.48
CA SER A 208 -2.57 -3.19 4.18
C SER A 208 -4.09 -3.38 4.14
N SER A 209 -4.76 -2.63 3.27
CA SER A 209 -6.20 -2.75 3.03
C SER A 209 -6.49 -3.16 1.59
N GLY A 210 -7.36 -4.14 1.41
CA GLY A 210 -7.80 -4.63 0.11
C GLY A 210 -9.13 -4.00 -0.30
N GLN A 211 -9.40 -3.93 -1.60
CA GLN A 211 -10.62 -3.32 -2.14
C GLN A 211 -11.91 -4.03 -1.68
N ASN A 212 -11.82 -5.31 -1.30
CA ASN A 212 -12.93 -6.12 -0.81
C ASN A 212 -13.08 -6.07 0.74
N SER A 213 -12.39 -5.15 1.41
CA SER A 213 -12.35 -5.09 2.89
C SER A 213 -13.68 -4.77 3.55
N ALA A 214 -14.64 -4.17 2.83
CA ALA A 214 -16.00 -4.00 3.35
C ALA A 214 -16.71 -5.35 3.57
N GLY A 215 -16.39 -6.38 2.75
CA GLY A 215 -16.92 -7.73 2.91
C GLY A 215 -16.03 -8.66 3.74
N TYR A 216 -14.71 -8.65 3.51
CA TYR A 216 -13.78 -9.63 4.10
C TYR A 216 -12.92 -9.07 5.24
N GLY A 217 -13.02 -7.78 5.54
CA GLY A 217 -12.17 -7.09 6.51
C GLY A 217 -10.84 -6.62 5.90
N ARG A 218 -10.11 -5.79 6.62
CA ARG A 218 -8.73 -5.44 6.26
C ARG A 218 -7.79 -6.62 6.54
N PHE A 219 -6.54 -6.51 6.09
CA PHE A 219 -5.59 -7.61 6.28
C PHE A 219 -5.35 -7.94 7.76
N ASN A 220 -5.30 -6.94 8.64
CA ASN A 220 -5.15 -7.17 10.08
C ASN A 220 -6.34 -7.95 10.67
N ASP A 221 -7.55 -7.78 10.13
CA ASP A 221 -8.76 -8.49 10.60
C ASP A 221 -8.76 -9.96 10.12
N MET A 222 -8.00 -10.24 9.06
CA MET A 222 -7.82 -11.60 8.52
C MET A 222 -6.79 -12.41 9.32
N ILE A 223 -5.81 -11.76 9.96
CA ILE A 223 -4.71 -12.46 10.68
C ILE A 223 -5.26 -13.21 11.89
N ARG A 224 -4.93 -14.51 11.95
CA ARG A 224 -5.20 -15.40 13.08
C ARG A 224 -3.92 -15.77 13.82
N GLY A 225 -2.76 -15.74 13.15
CA GLY A 225 -1.45 -15.93 13.80
C GLY A 225 -0.26 -15.46 12.97
N LEU A 226 0.88 -15.30 13.63
CA LEU A 226 2.14 -14.82 13.05
C LEU A 226 3.31 -15.61 13.62
N HIS A 227 4.21 -16.07 12.75
CA HIS A 227 5.57 -16.46 13.13
C HIS A 227 6.52 -15.31 12.79
N VAL A 228 7.34 -14.93 13.76
CA VAL A 228 8.27 -13.81 13.64
C VAL A 228 9.63 -14.21 14.18
N VAL A 229 10.67 -14.06 13.37
CA VAL A 229 12.05 -14.22 13.82
C VAL A 229 12.60 -12.84 14.18
N THR A 230 12.99 -12.66 15.44
CA THR A 230 13.59 -11.41 15.95
C THR A 230 15.04 -11.66 16.39
N PRO A 231 15.88 -10.63 16.50
CA PRO A 231 17.21 -10.77 17.10
C PRO A 231 17.21 -11.38 18.52
N ALA A 232 16.13 -11.20 19.29
CA ALA A 232 16.00 -11.75 20.64
C ALA A 232 15.42 -13.19 20.70
N GLY A 233 14.89 -13.71 19.59
CA GLY A 233 14.26 -15.03 19.54
C GLY A 233 13.05 -15.08 18.61
N VAL A 234 12.39 -16.24 18.59
CA VAL A 234 11.22 -16.50 17.74
C VAL A 234 9.93 -16.27 18.52
N LEU A 235 8.99 -15.55 17.92
CA LEU A 235 7.63 -15.39 18.40
C LEU A 235 6.69 -16.25 17.55
N ASP A 236 5.90 -17.10 18.21
CA ASP A 236 4.77 -17.83 17.64
C ASP A 236 3.50 -17.28 18.29
N LEU A 237 2.80 -16.42 17.54
CA LEU A 237 1.69 -15.62 17.99
C LEU A 237 0.37 -16.08 17.39
N GLY A 238 -0.70 -15.90 18.16
CA GLY A 238 -2.04 -16.39 17.81
C GLY A 238 -2.29 -17.78 18.38
N ARG A 239 -3.37 -17.91 19.15
CA ARG A 239 -3.92 -19.18 19.64
C ARG A 239 -5.36 -19.29 19.12
N ALA A 240 -6.12 -20.27 19.60
CA ALA A 240 -7.55 -20.49 19.30
C ALA A 240 -8.34 -19.17 19.08
N PRO A 241 -9.41 -19.18 18.27
CA PRO A 241 -9.82 -18.07 17.38
C PRO A 241 -9.87 -16.68 18.00
N GLU A 242 -10.24 -16.57 19.28
CA GLU A 242 -10.15 -15.35 20.09
C GLU A 242 -9.61 -15.68 21.50
N SER A 243 -8.79 -14.78 22.05
CA SER A 243 -8.17 -14.93 23.37
C SER A 243 -8.26 -13.63 24.17
N ALA A 244 -8.69 -13.74 25.43
CA ALA A 244 -8.65 -12.63 26.39
C ALA A 244 -7.39 -12.66 27.30
N ALA A 245 -6.39 -13.48 26.96
CA ALA A 245 -5.18 -13.66 27.75
C ALA A 245 -4.18 -12.50 27.54
N GLY A 246 -4.49 -11.34 28.12
CA GLY A 246 -3.63 -10.16 28.07
C GLY A 246 -3.62 -9.45 26.71
N PRO A 247 -2.70 -8.50 26.49
CA PRO A 247 -2.58 -7.79 25.22
C PRO A 247 -2.27 -8.72 24.05
N ASP A 248 -2.94 -8.52 22.92
CA ASP A 248 -2.67 -9.29 21.72
C ASP A 248 -1.38 -8.84 21.03
N LEU A 249 -0.33 -9.65 21.16
CA LEU A 249 0.96 -9.37 20.53
C LEU A 249 0.91 -9.45 18.99
N ARG A 250 -0.13 -10.04 18.38
CA ARG A 250 -0.31 -9.97 16.92
C ARG A 250 -0.48 -8.52 16.47
N GLU A 251 -1.23 -7.72 17.23
CA GLU A 251 -1.43 -6.30 16.94
C GLU A 251 -0.17 -5.46 17.17
N LEU A 252 0.77 -5.94 18.00
CA LEU A 252 2.08 -5.30 18.17
C LEU A 252 2.99 -5.52 16.95
N ILE A 253 2.93 -6.70 16.32
CA ILE A 253 3.74 -7.03 15.15
C ILE A 253 3.10 -6.52 13.86
N THR A 254 1.78 -6.54 13.75
CA THR A 254 1.05 -6.11 12.55
C THR A 254 1.16 -4.59 12.40
N GLY A 255 1.79 -4.11 11.33
CA GLY A 255 2.17 -2.70 11.18
C GLY A 255 3.56 -2.34 11.71
N SER A 256 4.37 -3.34 12.08
CA SER A 256 5.74 -3.09 12.58
C SER A 256 6.75 -2.71 11.50
N GLU A 257 6.40 -2.85 10.21
CA GLU A 257 7.24 -2.45 9.07
C GLU A 257 8.66 -3.02 9.11
N GLY A 258 8.82 -4.24 9.66
CA GLY A 258 10.12 -4.91 9.79
C GLY A 258 11.02 -4.34 10.90
N VAL A 259 10.53 -3.41 11.71
CA VAL A 259 11.29 -2.78 12.81
C VAL A 259 11.41 -3.72 14.03
N PHE A 260 10.49 -4.66 14.22
CA PHE A 260 10.54 -5.60 15.36
C PHE A 260 11.13 -6.98 15.03
N GLY A 261 11.30 -7.30 13.74
CA GLY A 261 11.76 -8.62 13.31
C GLY A 261 11.27 -8.93 11.89
N VAL A 262 11.40 -10.19 11.51
CA VAL A 262 11.04 -10.73 10.21
C VAL A 262 9.80 -11.60 10.36
N ILE A 263 8.67 -11.17 9.80
CA ILE A 263 7.48 -12.03 9.69
C ILE A 263 7.80 -13.12 8.66
N THR A 264 7.69 -14.39 9.05
CA THR A 264 8.06 -15.54 8.21
C THR A 264 6.86 -16.35 7.75
N ARG A 265 5.82 -16.45 8.59
CA ARG A 265 4.55 -17.12 8.26
C ARG A 265 3.38 -16.33 8.82
N VAL A 266 2.28 -16.32 8.08
CA VAL A 266 1.04 -15.63 8.46
C VAL A 266 -0.11 -16.63 8.32
N ARG A 267 -0.80 -16.86 9.42
CA ARG A 267 -2.04 -17.64 9.45
C ARG A 267 -3.21 -16.69 9.31
N LEU A 268 -4.08 -16.96 8.33
CA LEU A 268 -5.12 -16.07 7.86
C LEU A 268 -6.46 -16.81 7.82
N ARG A 269 -7.53 -16.09 8.13
CA ARG A 269 -8.89 -16.49 7.75
C ARG A 269 -9.02 -16.44 6.24
N VAL A 270 -9.54 -17.51 5.65
CA VAL A 270 -9.86 -17.66 4.23
C VAL A 270 -11.32 -18.08 4.10
N HIS A 271 -11.87 -18.02 2.90
CA HIS A 271 -13.26 -18.39 2.64
C HIS A 271 -13.40 -19.20 1.36
N PRO A 272 -14.45 -20.02 1.21
CA PRO A 272 -14.77 -20.63 -0.07
C PRO A 272 -14.88 -19.56 -1.16
N LYS A 273 -14.52 -19.91 -2.38
CA LYS A 273 -14.74 -19.01 -3.52
C LYS A 273 -16.22 -18.64 -3.62
N PRO A 274 -16.54 -17.38 -3.94
CA PRO A 274 -17.91 -16.98 -4.17
C PRO A 274 -18.49 -17.74 -5.37
N GLN A 275 -19.75 -18.20 -5.24
CA GLN A 275 -20.47 -18.88 -6.30
C GLN A 275 -21.07 -17.88 -7.30
N ALA A 276 -21.37 -16.66 -6.83
CA ALA A 276 -21.91 -15.58 -7.63
C ALA A 276 -21.28 -14.24 -7.23
N VAL A 277 -21.13 -13.37 -8.23
CA VAL A 277 -20.74 -11.96 -8.04
C VAL A 277 -21.78 -11.07 -8.72
N ARG A 278 -22.27 -10.04 -8.00
CA ARG A 278 -23.18 -9.01 -8.52
C ARG A 278 -22.47 -7.66 -8.51
N TYR A 279 -22.75 -6.85 -9.52
CA TYR A 279 -22.10 -5.55 -9.74
C TYR A 279 -23.16 -4.48 -9.90
N GLU A 280 -22.94 -3.34 -9.28
CA GLU A 280 -23.74 -2.16 -9.57
C GLU A 280 -22.95 -0.87 -9.33
N ALA A 281 -23.04 0.05 -10.28
CA ALA A 281 -22.55 1.40 -10.16
C ALA A 281 -23.70 2.40 -9.94
N TRP A 282 -23.38 3.51 -9.29
CA TRP A 282 -24.34 4.52 -8.88
C TRP A 282 -23.80 5.91 -9.17
N SER A 283 -24.66 6.83 -9.60
CA SER A 283 -24.39 8.26 -9.58
C SER A 283 -25.06 8.93 -8.39
N PHE A 284 -24.36 9.89 -7.79
CA PHE A 284 -24.88 10.80 -6.77
C PHE A 284 -24.68 12.25 -7.22
N PRO A 285 -25.55 13.19 -6.81
CA PRO A 285 -25.44 14.59 -7.22
C PRO A 285 -24.16 15.25 -6.70
N ASP A 286 -23.72 14.87 -5.49
CA ASP A 286 -22.54 15.41 -4.82
C ASP A 286 -21.93 14.39 -3.84
N PHE A 287 -20.71 14.67 -3.40
CA PHE A 287 -19.94 13.80 -2.52
C PHE A 287 -20.58 13.65 -1.14
N ALA A 288 -21.23 14.70 -0.63
CA ALA A 288 -21.89 14.66 0.68
C ALA A 288 -23.06 13.67 0.68
N THR A 289 -23.92 13.73 -0.33
CA THR A 289 -25.05 12.83 -0.53
C THR A 289 -24.57 11.38 -0.69
N GLY A 290 -23.54 11.15 -1.52
CA GLY A 290 -22.93 9.84 -1.68
C GLY A 290 -22.31 9.31 -0.39
N ALA A 291 -21.61 10.14 0.37
CA ALA A 291 -20.98 9.75 1.63
C ALA A 291 -22.03 9.39 2.70
N ASP A 292 -23.14 10.14 2.77
CA ASP A 292 -24.27 9.82 3.65
C ASP A 292 -24.94 8.50 3.26
N ALA A 293 -25.07 8.21 1.96
CA ALA A 293 -25.59 6.93 1.48
C ALA A 293 -24.66 5.75 1.86
N LEU A 294 -23.34 5.90 1.66
CA LEU A 294 -22.34 4.91 2.07
C LEU A 294 -22.34 4.69 3.59
N ARG A 295 -22.46 5.76 4.38
CA ARG A 295 -22.62 5.68 5.83
C ARG A 295 -23.87 4.88 6.20
N ALA A 296 -25.01 5.19 5.58
CA ALA A 296 -26.28 4.50 5.85
C ALA A 296 -26.15 2.99 5.58
N VAL A 297 -25.59 2.59 4.43
CA VAL A 297 -25.32 1.18 4.08
C VAL A 297 -24.45 0.50 5.13
N THR A 298 -23.37 1.17 5.53
CA THR A 298 -22.42 0.59 6.49
C THR A 298 -23.03 0.44 7.88
N GLN A 299 -23.85 1.40 8.31
CA GLN A 299 -24.48 1.42 9.64
C GLN A 299 -25.73 0.54 9.76
N THR A 300 -26.40 0.22 8.64
CA THR A 300 -27.51 -0.75 8.62
C THR A 300 -27.05 -2.19 8.40
N GLY A 301 -25.81 -2.40 7.96
CA GLY A 301 -25.22 -3.73 7.85
C GLY A 301 -25.64 -4.52 6.60
N THR A 302 -26.31 -3.90 5.63
CA THR A 302 -26.75 -4.53 4.37
C THR A 302 -25.61 -4.77 3.37
N GLY A 303 -24.37 -4.39 3.73
CA GLY A 303 -23.33 -3.86 2.85
C GLY A 303 -22.77 -4.73 1.72
N ALA A 304 -22.03 -4.06 0.83
CA ALA A 304 -21.34 -4.64 -0.31
C ALA A 304 -19.95 -5.19 0.07
N THR A 305 -19.44 -6.14 -0.71
CA THR A 305 -18.06 -6.66 -0.58
C THR A 305 -17.04 -5.58 -0.97
N VAL A 306 -17.37 -4.79 -2.01
CA VAL A 306 -16.68 -3.55 -2.38
C VAL A 306 -17.67 -2.41 -2.26
N LEU A 307 -17.29 -1.32 -1.58
CA LEU A 307 -18.08 -0.08 -1.50
C LEU A 307 -17.13 1.12 -1.58
N ARG A 308 -17.20 1.86 -2.69
CA ARG A 308 -16.31 2.98 -3.02
C ARG A 308 -17.14 4.15 -3.53
N LEU A 309 -16.75 5.38 -3.20
CA LEU A 309 -17.33 6.62 -3.75
C LEU A 309 -16.24 7.58 -4.22
N SER A 310 -16.17 7.83 -5.52
CA SER A 310 -15.30 8.85 -6.12
C SER A 310 -15.98 10.21 -6.12
N ASP A 311 -15.25 11.27 -5.77
CA ASP A 311 -15.78 12.63 -5.78
C ASP A 311 -16.00 13.17 -7.20
N GLU A 312 -16.52 14.38 -7.29
CA GLU A 312 -16.91 15.01 -8.55
C GLU A 312 -15.69 15.22 -9.47
N ALA A 313 -14.54 15.58 -8.89
CA ALA A 313 -13.31 15.79 -9.64
C ALA A 313 -12.77 14.47 -10.20
N GLU A 314 -12.69 13.42 -9.37
CA GLU A 314 -12.24 12.10 -9.81
C GLU A 314 -13.17 11.51 -10.87
N THR A 315 -14.48 11.64 -10.66
CA THR A 315 -15.50 11.16 -11.60
C THR A 315 -15.38 11.88 -12.95
N GLY A 316 -15.24 13.21 -12.93
CA GLY A 316 -15.04 14.02 -14.14
C GLY A 316 -13.78 13.64 -14.92
N VAL A 317 -12.66 13.42 -14.23
CA VAL A 317 -11.40 12.98 -14.88
C VAL A 317 -11.53 11.59 -15.49
N ASN A 318 -12.13 10.63 -14.78
CA ASN A 318 -12.35 9.28 -15.31
C ASN A 318 -13.23 9.30 -16.57
N LEU A 319 -14.28 10.13 -16.60
CA LEU A 319 -15.14 10.30 -17.78
C LEU A 319 -14.38 10.93 -18.95
N ALA A 320 -13.59 11.98 -18.70
CA ALA A 320 -12.81 12.66 -19.74
C ALA A 320 -11.70 11.78 -20.35
N THR A 321 -11.29 10.72 -19.66
CA THR A 321 -10.19 9.84 -20.08
C THR A 321 -10.66 8.52 -20.71
N THR A 322 -11.97 8.26 -20.72
CA THR A 322 -12.53 7.08 -21.40
C THR A 322 -12.77 7.42 -22.88
N GLU A 323 -12.20 6.64 -23.81
CA GLU A 323 -12.29 6.88 -25.27
C GLU A 323 -13.72 6.78 -25.85
N SER A 324 -14.70 6.37 -25.04
CA SER A 324 -16.11 6.29 -25.39
C SER A 324 -16.79 7.66 -25.34
N ILE A 325 -16.42 8.54 -26.28
CA ILE A 325 -17.20 9.74 -26.59
C ILE A 325 -18.46 9.26 -27.34
N GLY A 326 -19.58 9.03 -26.64
CA GLY A 326 -20.86 8.85 -27.35
C GLY A 326 -22.02 8.14 -26.69
N GLU A 327 -21.88 7.37 -25.61
CA GLU A 327 -23.02 6.61 -25.05
C GLU A 327 -23.16 6.79 -23.53
N GLN A 328 -24.32 7.34 -23.13
CA GLN A 328 -24.77 7.67 -21.78
C GLN A 328 -23.77 8.47 -20.93
N GLN A 329 -23.76 9.78 -21.17
CA GLN A 329 -23.04 10.74 -20.33
C GLN A 329 -23.52 10.64 -18.88
N ILE A 330 -22.65 10.18 -17.99
CA ILE A 330 -22.74 10.53 -16.57
C ILE A 330 -22.46 12.05 -16.51
N THR A 331 -23.51 12.85 -16.61
CA THR A 331 -23.43 14.31 -16.64
C THR A 331 -23.21 14.84 -15.22
N GLY A 332 -21.96 14.79 -14.74
CA GLY A 332 -21.56 15.33 -13.45
C GLY A 332 -21.97 14.49 -12.24
N GLY A 333 -21.51 14.91 -11.06
CA GLY A 333 -21.72 14.21 -9.79
C GLY A 333 -20.62 13.22 -9.43
N CYS A 334 -20.93 12.33 -8.48
CA CYS A 334 -20.03 11.34 -7.92
C CYS A 334 -20.37 9.93 -8.40
N LEU A 335 -19.36 9.09 -8.65
CA LEU A 335 -19.51 7.68 -8.99
C LEU A 335 -19.28 6.79 -7.78
N ALA A 336 -20.25 5.96 -7.42
CA ALA A 336 -20.05 4.88 -6.45
C ALA A 336 -20.04 3.51 -7.12
N ILE A 337 -19.17 2.62 -6.63
CA ILE A 337 -19.04 1.24 -7.09
C ILE A 337 -19.43 0.29 -5.96
N THR A 338 -20.30 -0.66 -6.27
CA THR A 338 -20.70 -1.76 -5.37
C THR A 338 -20.48 -3.12 -6.03
N VAL A 339 -19.92 -4.05 -5.28
CA VAL A 339 -19.74 -5.46 -5.69
C VAL A 339 -20.19 -6.37 -4.54
N PHE A 340 -20.92 -7.44 -4.85
CA PHE A 340 -21.45 -8.39 -3.87
C PHE A 340 -21.02 -9.80 -4.22
N GLU A 341 -20.38 -10.47 -3.28
CA GLU A 341 -19.88 -11.83 -3.44
C GLU A 341 -20.54 -12.78 -2.42
N GLY A 342 -20.81 -14.01 -2.82
CA GLY A 342 -21.36 -15.06 -1.95
C GLY A 342 -22.02 -16.20 -2.71
N SER A 343 -23.00 -16.86 -2.09
CA SER A 343 -23.98 -17.67 -2.84
C SER A 343 -24.85 -16.77 -3.72
N ALA A 344 -25.55 -17.35 -4.69
CA ALA A 344 -26.46 -16.59 -5.55
C ALA A 344 -27.53 -15.84 -4.74
N GLU A 345 -28.11 -16.49 -3.73
CA GLU A 345 -29.14 -15.94 -2.85
C GLU A 345 -28.57 -14.88 -1.91
N HIS A 346 -27.41 -15.12 -1.32
CA HIS A 346 -26.78 -14.18 -0.39
C HIS A 346 -26.33 -12.89 -1.10
N ALA A 347 -25.68 -13.04 -2.27
CA ALA A 347 -25.27 -11.90 -3.07
C ALA A 347 -26.48 -11.07 -3.53
N GLU A 348 -27.58 -11.72 -3.92
CA GLU A 348 -28.79 -11.01 -4.32
C GLU A 348 -29.51 -10.34 -3.16
N SER A 349 -29.62 -10.96 -1.99
CA SER A 349 -30.27 -10.35 -0.81
C SER A 349 -29.57 -9.04 -0.42
N ARG A 350 -28.24 -9.08 -0.26
CA ARG A 350 -27.43 -7.90 0.08
C ARG A 350 -27.49 -6.83 -1.00
N HIS A 351 -27.47 -7.24 -2.26
CA HIS A 351 -27.62 -6.35 -3.40
C HIS A 351 -28.98 -5.63 -3.36
N ALA A 352 -30.09 -6.35 -3.18
CA ALA A 352 -31.44 -5.78 -3.13
C ALA A 352 -31.62 -4.80 -1.96
N GLU A 353 -31.14 -5.14 -0.77
CA GLU A 353 -31.21 -4.27 0.42
C GLU A 353 -30.36 -3.01 0.24
N THR A 354 -29.11 -3.16 -0.19
CA THR A 354 -28.21 -2.03 -0.45
C THR A 354 -28.75 -1.15 -1.58
N ARG A 355 -29.32 -1.74 -2.63
CA ARG A 355 -29.97 -1.03 -3.73
C ARG A 355 -31.10 -0.14 -3.26
N ALA A 356 -32.02 -0.68 -2.47
CA ALA A 356 -33.14 0.09 -1.93
C ALA A 356 -32.66 1.27 -1.09
N LEU A 357 -31.61 1.06 -0.29
CA LEU A 357 -31.06 2.09 0.59
C LEU A 357 -30.33 3.19 -0.19
N LEU A 358 -29.47 2.84 -1.15
CA LEU A 358 -28.74 3.82 -1.97
C LEU A 358 -29.73 4.66 -2.80
N ALA A 359 -30.76 4.04 -3.38
CA ALA A 359 -31.82 4.76 -4.10
C ALA A 359 -32.58 5.74 -3.18
N ALA A 360 -32.91 5.32 -1.95
CA ALA A 360 -33.57 6.19 -0.97
C ALA A 360 -32.69 7.37 -0.51
N HIS A 361 -31.36 7.28 -0.67
CA HIS A 361 -30.39 8.32 -0.34
C HIS A 361 -29.90 9.09 -1.57
N GLY A 362 -30.69 9.16 -2.64
CA GLY A 362 -30.40 10.00 -3.80
C GLY A 362 -29.45 9.37 -4.84
N GLY A 363 -29.17 8.07 -4.72
CA GLY A 363 -28.38 7.33 -5.71
C GLY A 363 -29.22 6.96 -6.94
N THR A 364 -28.68 7.17 -8.13
CA THR A 364 -29.25 6.67 -9.39
C THR A 364 -28.40 5.53 -9.93
N SER A 365 -29.01 4.37 -10.22
CA SER A 365 -28.29 3.22 -10.76
C SER A 365 -27.77 3.51 -12.18
N LEU A 366 -26.53 3.10 -12.43
CA LEU A 366 -25.85 3.11 -13.72
C LEU A 366 -25.64 1.70 -14.28
N GLY A 367 -26.24 0.68 -13.65
CA GLY A 367 -26.07 -0.73 -13.99
C GLY A 367 -24.68 -1.28 -13.65
N GLU A 368 -24.37 -2.46 -14.20
CA GLU A 368 -23.13 -3.21 -13.87
C GLU A 368 -21.88 -2.74 -14.63
N GLY A 369 -22.05 -2.08 -15.77
CA GLY A 369 -20.96 -1.76 -16.72
C GLY A 369 -19.80 -1.01 -16.08
N PRO A 370 -20.03 0.16 -15.43
CA PRO A 370 -18.96 0.93 -14.81
C PRO A 370 -18.24 0.18 -13.68
N ALA A 371 -18.97 -0.64 -12.90
CA ALA A 371 -18.39 -1.46 -11.83
C ALA A 371 -17.49 -2.57 -12.38
N LYS A 372 -17.89 -3.26 -13.46
CA LYS A 372 -17.06 -4.26 -14.15
C LYS A 372 -15.82 -3.62 -14.80
N ALA A 373 -15.99 -2.45 -15.42
CA ALA A 373 -14.87 -1.71 -16.02
C ALA A 373 -13.85 -1.27 -14.95
N TRP A 374 -14.33 -0.75 -13.81
CA TRP A 374 -13.48 -0.43 -12.66
C TRP A 374 -12.74 -1.68 -12.17
N GLU A 375 -13.44 -2.81 -11.98
CA GLU A 375 -12.81 -4.04 -11.50
C GLU A 375 -11.69 -4.52 -12.43
N HIS A 376 -11.92 -4.49 -13.73
CA HIS A 376 -10.92 -4.87 -14.73
C HIS A 376 -9.68 -3.94 -14.71
N GLY A 377 -9.89 -2.64 -14.48
CA GLY A 377 -8.84 -1.62 -14.52
C GLY A 377 -8.13 -1.35 -13.19
N ARG A 378 -8.62 -1.88 -12.06
CA ARG A 378 -8.25 -1.46 -10.69
C ARG A 378 -6.77 -1.57 -10.31
N PHE A 379 -5.94 -2.27 -11.10
CA PHE A 379 -4.49 -2.41 -10.88
C PHE A 379 -3.62 -1.59 -11.85
N ASN A 380 -4.23 -0.80 -12.74
CA ASN A 380 -3.51 -0.08 -13.80
C ASN A 380 -3.07 1.34 -13.40
N ALA A 381 -3.62 1.90 -12.32
CA ALA A 381 -3.33 3.29 -11.90
C ALA A 381 -1.83 3.60 -11.70
N PRO A 382 -0.99 2.71 -11.12
CA PRO A 382 0.43 2.99 -11.00
C PRO A 382 1.18 3.07 -12.34
N TYR A 383 0.71 2.36 -13.38
CA TYR A 383 1.26 2.51 -14.74
C TYR A 383 0.93 3.88 -15.33
N LEU A 384 -0.29 4.37 -15.11
CA LEU A 384 -0.69 5.72 -15.54
C LEU A 384 0.15 6.79 -14.83
N ARG A 385 0.39 6.65 -13.52
CA ARG A 385 1.27 7.55 -12.75
C ARG A 385 2.65 7.67 -13.40
N ASP A 386 3.26 6.55 -13.77
CA ASP A 386 4.60 6.57 -14.37
C ASP A 386 4.62 7.31 -15.71
N SER A 387 3.58 7.12 -16.54
CA SER A 387 3.40 7.86 -17.79
C SER A 387 3.16 9.36 -17.56
N LEU A 388 2.43 9.73 -16.50
CA LEU A 388 2.25 11.13 -16.08
C LEU A 388 3.57 11.76 -15.64
N LEU A 389 4.35 11.03 -14.82
CA LEU A 389 5.69 11.46 -14.35
C LEU A 389 6.70 11.61 -15.49
N ALA A 390 6.61 10.78 -16.53
CA ALA A 390 7.40 10.94 -17.76
C ALA A 390 6.92 12.13 -18.59
N GLY A 391 5.61 12.40 -18.61
CA GLY A 391 5.00 13.51 -19.34
C GLY A 391 5.16 14.90 -18.70
N GLY A 392 5.92 15.03 -17.60
CA GLY A 392 6.11 16.32 -16.91
C GLY A 392 5.03 16.68 -15.89
N ALA A 393 4.13 15.74 -15.57
CA ALA A 393 3.15 15.90 -14.49
C ALA A 393 3.67 15.21 -13.22
N LEU A 394 3.62 15.88 -12.09
CA LEU A 394 3.69 15.25 -10.78
C LEU A 394 2.38 14.47 -10.58
N CYS A 395 2.47 13.21 -10.18
CA CYS A 395 1.32 12.39 -9.82
C CYS A 395 1.67 11.56 -8.59
N GLU A 396 0.90 11.67 -7.52
CA GLU A 396 1.09 10.87 -6.31
C GLU A 396 -0.23 10.74 -5.56
N THR A 397 -0.26 9.78 -4.64
CA THR A 397 -1.40 9.49 -3.79
C THR A 397 -1.05 9.57 -2.31
N LEU A 398 -2.02 9.98 -1.50
CA LEU A 398 -1.95 9.91 -0.05
C LEU A 398 -3.32 9.54 0.51
N GLU A 399 -3.36 9.08 1.74
CA GLU A 399 -4.57 8.52 2.32
C GLU A 399 -4.60 8.70 3.83
N THR A 400 -5.81 8.74 4.36
CA THR A 400 -6.10 8.93 5.79
C THR A 400 -7.44 8.28 6.10
N ALA A 401 -7.86 8.28 7.36
CA ALA A 401 -9.20 7.92 7.78
C ALA A 401 -9.68 8.81 8.93
N THR A 402 -11.00 8.95 9.03
CA THR A 402 -11.65 9.75 10.07
C THR A 402 -13.08 9.29 10.32
N THR A 403 -13.70 9.85 11.35
CA THR A 403 -15.12 9.61 11.65
C THR A 403 -16.05 10.23 10.59
N TRP A 404 -17.23 9.65 10.39
CA TRP A 404 -18.20 10.13 9.40
C TRP A 404 -18.52 11.63 9.52
N SER A 405 -18.69 12.12 10.75
CA SER A 405 -18.99 13.54 11.02
C SER A 405 -17.86 14.50 10.65
N ASN A 406 -16.62 14.00 10.53
CA ASN A 406 -15.43 14.81 10.27
C ASN A 406 -14.96 14.73 8.80
N ILE A 407 -15.56 13.86 7.98
CA ILE A 407 -15.19 13.72 6.55
C ILE A 407 -15.20 15.07 5.81
N PRO A 408 -16.24 15.92 5.91
CA PRO A 408 -16.26 17.18 5.17
C PRO A 408 -15.11 18.12 5.55
N ALA A 409 -14.84 18.25 6.85
CA ALA A 409 -13.78 19.12 7.36
C ALA A 409 -12.39 18.61 6.96
N LEU A 410 -12.13 17.31 7.13
CA LEU A 410 -10.85 16.70 6.77
C LEU A 410 -10.60 16.78 5.26
N LYS A 411 -11.58 16.44 4.42
CA LYS A 411 -11.45 16.55 2.96
C LYS A 411 -11.07 17.97 2.54
N ALA A 412 -11.80 18.97 3.05
CA ALA A 412 -11.54 20.38 2.74
C ALA A 412 -10.13 20.82 3.18
N ALA A 413 -9.72 20.49 4.41
CA ALA A 413 -8.42 20.87 4.95
C ALA A 413 -7.26 20.28 4.15
N VAL A 414 -7.33 19.00 3.78
CA VAL A 414 -6.29 18.32 3.00
C VAL A 414 -6.25 18.84 1.58
N THR A 415 -7.40 19.01 0.92
CA THR A 415 -7.48 19.60 -0.42
C THR A 415 -6.87 21.00 -0.45
N GLN A 416 -7.24 21.86 0.50
CA GLN A 416 -6.70 23.22 0.59
C GLN A 416 -5.18 23.22 0.79
N ALA A 417 -4.66 22.42 1.73
CA ALA A 417 -3.23 22.35 2.01
C ALA A 417 -2.41 21.88 0.79
N LEU A 418 -2.92 20.92 0.03
CA LEU A 418 -2.28 20.46 -1.20
C LEU A 418 -2.31 21.53 -2.30
N THR A 419 -3.48 22.15 -2.51
CA THR A 419 -3.65 23.19 -3.53
C THR A 419 -2.76 24.40 -3.26
N ASP A 420 -2.71 24.87 -2.01
CA ASP A 420 -1.89 26.03 -1.63
C ASP A 420 -0.40 25.75 -1.79
N ALA A 421 0.10 24.64 -1.24
CA ALA A 421 1.52 24.28 -1.32
C ALA A 421 2.01 24.09 -2.76
N LEU A 422 1.16 23.56 -3.65
CA LEU A 422 1.49 23.39 -5.06
C LEU A 422 1.38 24.72 -5.84
N ALA A 423 0.42 25.58 -5.49
CA ALA A 423 0.32 26.93 -6.05
C ALA A 423 1.54 27.78 -5.74
N GLU A 424 2.09 27.69 -4.51
CA GLU A 424 3.35 28.33 -4.12
C GLU A 424 4.54 27.87 -4.98
N SER A 425 4.48 26.64 -5.50
CA SER A 425 5.49 26.09 -6.42
C SER A 425 5.28 26.55 -7.88
N GLY A 426 4.27 27.36 -8.16
CA GLY A 426 3.99 27.90 -9.50
C GLY A 426 3.22 26.94 -10.41
N THR A 427 2.38 26.07 -9.84
CA THR A 427 1.48 25.20 -10.60
C THR A 427 0.10 25.12 -9.95
N PRO A 428 -1.00 25.13 -10.73
CA PRO A 428 -2.27 24.64 -10.20
C PRO A 428 -2.16 23.13 -9.86
N ALA A 429 -3.14 22.63 -9.12
CA ALA A 429 -3.22 21.22 -8.74
C ALA A 429 -4.64 20.68 -8.96
N LEU A 430 -4.73 19.47 -9.51
CA LEU A 430 -5.93 18.65 -9.47
C LEU A 430 -5.83 17.74 -8.25
N VAL A 431 -6.71 17.94 -7.28
CA VAL A 431 -6.81 17.10 -6.08
C VAL A 431 -8.10 16.31 -6.17
N LEU A 432 -7.97 15.03 -6.49
CA LEU A 432 -9.07 14.07 -6.57
C LEU A 432 -9.21 13.37 -5.22
N CYS A 433 -10.41 12.96 -4.85
CA CYS A 433 -10.64 12.23 -3.61
C CYS A 433 -11.70 11.15 -3.78
N HIS A 434 -11.54 10.04 -3.08
CA HIS A 434 -12.58 9.04 -2.93
C HIS A 434 -12.63 8.44 -1.53
N ILE A 435 -13.81 7.98 -1.13
CA ILE A 435 -13.96 7.01 -0.05
C ILE A 435 -13.51 5.66 -0.58
N SER A 436 -12.40 5.16 -0.08
CA SER A 436 -11.79 3.88 -0.47
C SER A 436 -12.25 2.71 0.40
N HIS A 437 -12.53 2.98 1.67
CA HIS A 437 -12.95 2.00 2.67
C HIS A 437 -13.96 2.61 3.63
N VAL A 438 -14.88 1.79 4.13
CA VAL A 438 -15.96 2.19 5.04
C VAL A 438 -15.89 1.42 6.35
N TYR A 439 -16.28 2.08 7.44
CA TYR A 439 -16.40 1.52 8.79
C TYR A 439 -17.71 1.98 9.42
N PRO A 440 -18.26 1.27 10.41
CA PRO A 440 -19.47 1.73 11.10
C PRO A 440 -19.36 3.17 11.65
N THR A 441 -18.16 3.57 12.07
CA THR A 441 -17.89 4.87 12.71
C THR A 441 -17.15 5.87 11.82
N GLY A 442 -16.66 5.47 10.65
CA GLY A 442 -15.87 6.36 9.79
C GLY A 442 -15.55 5.79 8.42
N ALA A 443 -14.64 6.44 7.70
CA ALA A 443 -14.21 6.03 6.38
C ALA A 443 -12.76 6.43 6.13
N SER A 444 -12.12 5.74 5.18
CA SER A 444 -10.85 6.17 4.61
C SER A 444 -11.08 7.11 3.44
N LEU A 445 -10.33 8.21 3.41
CA LEU A 445 -10.24 9.13 2.29
C LEU A 445 -8.91 8.90 1.59
N TYR A 446 -8.97 8.73 0.28
CA TYR A 446 -7.81 8.53 -0.58
C TYR A 446 -7.74 9.68 -1.58
N PHE A 447 -6.60 10.34 -1.64
CA PHE A 447 -6.36 11.50 -2.48
C PHE A 447 -5.40 11.13 -3.61
N THR A 448 -5.72 11.55 -4.83
CA THR A 448 -4.80 11.53 -5.96
C THR A 448 -4.50 12.97 -6.33
N VAL A 449 -3.22 13.33 -6.38
CA VAL A 449 -2.76 14.69 -6.62
C VAL A 449 -2.01 14.73 -7.94
N VAL A 450 -2.44 15.60 -8.85
CA VAL A 450 -1.78 15.83 -10.14
C VAL A 450 -1.45 17.31 -10.28
N ALA A 451 -0.19 17.62 -10.60
CA ALA A 451 0.29 19.00 -10.78
C ALA A 451 1.40 19.05 -11.84
N GLY A 452 1.79 20.22 -12.31
CA GLY A 452 2.96 20.37 -13.17
C GLY A 452 4.27 20.22 -12.38
N GLN A 453 5.26 19.58 -12.97
CA GLN A 453 6.62 19.53 -12.40
C GLN A 453 7.26 20.93 -12.44
N ARG A 454 7.83 21.36 -11.32
CA ARG A 454 8.47 22.68 -11.14
C ARG A 454 9.74 22.54 -10.31
N GLY A 455 10.83 23.17 -10.74
CA GLY A 455 12.11 23.17 -10.01
C GLY A 455 12.59 21.76 -9.66
N ASP A 456 13.05 21.57 -8.42
CA ASP A 456 13.27 20.24 -7.86
C ASP A 456 11.91 19.61 -7.50
N VAL A 457 11.50 18.65 -8.34
CA VAL A 457 10.20 17.97 -8.21
C VAL A 457 10.08 17.18 -6.91
N ALA A 458 11.19 16.66 -6.37
CA ALA A 458 11.17 15.94 -5.10
C ALA A 458 10.92 16.90 -3.93
N GLU A 459 11.58 18.08 -3.95
CA GLU A 459 11.33 19.13 -2.96
C GLU A 459 9.91 19.69 -3.07
N GLN A 460 9.42 19.92 -4.30
CA GLN A 460 8.04 20.35 -4.59
C GLN A 460 7.04 19.40 -3.92
N TRP A 461 7.16 18.09 -4.16
CA TRP A 461 6.26 17.12 -3.57
C TRP A 461 6.42 17.00 -2.06
N GLN A 462 7.66 17.03 -1.54
CA GLN A 462 7.90 16.92 -0.10
C GLN A 462 7.23 18.06 0.69
N LYS A 463 7.24 19.29 0.15
CA LYS A 463 6.51 20.44 0.74
C LYS A 463 5.00 20.19 0.77
N ALA A 464 4.42 19.78 -0.36
CA ALA A 464 2.99 19.48 -0.45
C ALA A 464 2.57 18.34 0.48
N LYS A 465 3.32 17.24 0.52
CA LYS A 465 3.08 16.09 1.42
C LYS A 465 3.17 16.49 2.89
N THR A 466 4.12 17.36 3.25
CA THR A 466 4.28 17.87 4.63
C THR A 466 3.09 18.74 5.03
N ALA A 467 2.62 19.61 4.14
CA ALA A 467 1.45 20.46 4.37
C ALA A 467 0.18 19.60 4.56
N ALA A 468 -0.05 18.63 3.66
CA ALA A 468 -1.17 17.70 3.74
C ALA A 468 -1.15 16.86 5.02
N SER A 469 0.00 16.28 5.38
CA SER A 469 0.16 15.46 6.60
C SER A 469 -0.09 16.26 7.88
N SER A 470 0.34 17.52 7.90
CA SER A 470 0.06 18.45 9.00
C SER A 470 -1.43 18.80 9.08
N ALA A 471 -2.08 19.03 7.95
CA ALA A 471 -3.53 19.28 7.89
C ALA A 471 -4.34 18.06 8.34
N ILE A 472 -3.94 16.84 7.96
CA ILE A 472 -4.55 15.58 8.42
C ILE A 472 -4.53 15.51 9.94
N THR A 473 -3.34 15.64 10.52
CA THR A 473 -3.15 15.53 11.98
C THR A 473 -3.90 16.63 12.73
N ALA A 474 -3.83 17.88 12.25
CA ALA A 474 -4.51 19.02 12.86
C ALA A 474 -6.04 18.92 12.81
N THR A 475 -6.59 18.21 11.82
CA THR A 475 -8.04 18.02 11.63
C THR A 475 -8.52 16.69 12.23
N GLY A 476 -7.68 15.97 12.98
CA GLY A 476 -8.06 14.74 13.68
C GLY A 476 -8.28 13.53 12.76
N GLY A 477 -7.64 13.50 11.58
CA GLY A 477 -7.48 12.27 10.80
C GLY A 477 -6.28 11.46 11.28
N THR A 478 -6.29 10.15 11.06
CA THR A 478 -5.09 9.32 11.28
C THR A 478 -4.05 9.61 10.20
N ILE A 479 -2.77 9.67 10.55
CA ILE A 479 -1.70 10.02 9.60
C ILE A 479 -1.64 9.09 8.37
N THR A 480 -2.05 7.84 8.54
CA THR A 480 -2.12 6.83 7.48
C THR A 480 -3.24 5.85 7.81
N HIS A 481 -3.93 5.34 6.81
CA HIS A 481 -4.90 4.27 6.98
C HIS A 481 -4.37 2.90 6.49
N HIS A 482 -3.57 2.86 5.42
CA HIS A 482 -3.02 1.60 4.87
C HIS A 482 -1.70 1.72 4.10
N HIS A 483 -1.13 2.92 3.90
CA HIS A 483 0.21 3.07 3.33
C HIS A 483 1.33 2.74 4.33
N ALA A 484 1.01 2.75 5.62
CA ALA A 484 1.93 2.63 6.76
C ALA A 484 2.74 3.91 7.03
N VAL A 485 3.65 3.84 8.00
CA VAL A 485 4.35 5.02 8.51
C VAL A 485 5.66 5.24 7.77
N GLY A 486 6.47 4.20 7.65
CA GLY A 486 7.77 4.21 7.01
C GLY A 486 8.70 5.28 7.58
N ALA A 487 9.51 5.89 6.71
CA ALA A 487 10.28 7.08 7.02
C ALA A 487 9.44 8.35 6.81
N ASP A 488 8.53 8.32 5.84
CA ASP A 488 7.79 9.49 5.37
C ASP A 488 6.83 10.05 6.41
N HIS A 489 6.05 9.22 7.09
CA HIS A 489 5.07 9.67 8.10
C HIS A 489 5.62 9.61 9.53
N ARG A 490 6.84 9.10 9.72
CA ARG A 490 7.50 9.02 11.04
C ARG A 490 7.46 10.34 11.82
N PRO A 491 7.65 11.54 11.21
CA PRO A 491 7.60 12.80 11.95
C PRO A 491 6.26 13.07 12.68
N TRP A 492 5.15 12.49 12.23
CA TRP A 492 3.82 12.68 12.81
C TRP A 492 3.42 11.61 13.84
N MET A 493 4.23 10.55 14.02
CA MET A 493 3.89 9.45 14.93
C MET A 493 3.74 9.89 16.40
N THR A 494 4.50 10.88 16.85
CA THR A 494 4.33 11.42 18.20
C THR A 494 2.95 12.06 18.39
N ALA A 495 2.38 12.66 17.34
CA ALA A 495 1.02 13.20 17.39
C ALA A 495 -0.04 12.09 17.33
N GLU A 496 0.22 11.02 16.57
CA GLU A 496 -0.70 9.87 16.42
C GLU A 496 -0.85 9.06 17.74
N VAL A 497 0.27 8.68 18.37
CA VAL A 497 0.25 7.76 19.54
C VAL A 497 0.69 8.40 20.86
N GLY A 498 1.03 9.69 20.85
CA GLY A 498 1.55 10.41 22.01
C GLY A 498 2.97 10.02 22.41
N ALA A 499 3.60 10.86 23.24
CA ALA A 499 4.97 10.64 23.70
C ALA A 499 5.14 9.31 24.48
N LEU A 500 4.14 8.92 25.28
CA LEU A 500 4.16 7.65 25.99
C LEU A 500 4.02 6.45 25.04
N GLY A 501 3.18 6.55 24.01
CA GLY A 501 3.07 5.50 22.97
C GLY A 501 4.39 5.29 22.23
N VAL A 502 5.08 6.39 21.89
CA VAL A 502 6.44 6.31 21.32
C VAL A 502 7.41 5.61 22.28
N ALA A 503 7.35 5.90 23.59
CA ALA A 503 8.18 5.21 24.58
C ALA A 503 7.89 3.71 24.66
N VAL A 504 6.62 3.29 24.54
CA VAL A 504 6.25 1.87 24.47
C VAL A 504 6.85 1.20 23.23
N LEU A 505 6.71 1.83 22.05
CA LEU A 505 7.30 1.29 20.80
C LEU A 505 8.82 1.14 20.92
N ARG A 506 9.50 2.13 21.53
CA ARG A 506 10.95 2.06 21.80
C ARG A 506 11.30 0.93 22.78
N ALA A 507 10.52 0.71 23.83
CA ALA A 507 10.76 -0.36 24.79
C ALA A 507 10.61 -1.76 24.13
N VAL A 508 9.60 -1.93 23.28
CA VAL A 508 9.42 -3.16 22.48
C VAL A 508 10.60 -3.35 21.53
N LYS A 509 10.99 -2.30 20.79
CA LYS A 509 12.16 -2.32 19.90
C LYS A 509 13.43 -2.75 20.63
N GLN A 510 13.71 -2.16 21.79
CA GLN A 510 14.89 -2.48 22.60
C GLN A 510 14.87 -3.94 23.11
N THR A 511 13.70 -4.50 23.34
CA THR A 511 13.55 -5.89 23.79
C THR A 511 13.75 -6.88 22.66
N LEU A 512 13.10 -6.65 21.50
CA LEU A 512 13.11 -7.58 20.37
C LEU A 512 14.37 -7.45 19.51
N ASP A 513 14.95 -6.25 19.46
CA ASP A 513 16.17 -5.93 18.73
C ASP A 513 17.10 -5.02 19.55
N PRO A 514 17.81 -5.59 20.54
CA PRO A 514 18.69 -4.83 21.43
C PRO A 514 19.83 -4.10 20.70
N ALA A 515 20.34 -4.70 19.61
CA ALA A 515 21.38 -4.08 18.79
C ALA A 515 20.85 -2.92 17.93
N GLY A 516 19.54 -2.90 17.64
CA GLY A 516 18.84 -1.89 16.86
C GLY A 516 19.02 -2.05 15.35
N ILE A 517 19.38 -3.24 14.87
CA ILE A 517 19.73 -3.52 13.47
C ILE A 517 18.53 -3.58 12.52
N MET A 518 17.33 -3.86 13.04
CA MET A 518 16.15 -4.13 12.22
C MET A 518 15.53 -2.83 11.68
N ASN A 519 15.47 -2.73 10.36
CA ASN A 519 14.94 -1.64 9.55
C ASN A 519 15.14 -0.22 10.15
N PRO A 520 16.39 0.27 10.29
CA PRO A 520 16.64 1.52 10.97
C PRO A 520 15.94 2.71 10.30
N GLY A 521 15.44 3.63 11.14
CA GLY A 521 14.86 4.90 10.70
C GLY A 521 13.41 4.82 10.23
N LYS A 522 12.67 3.73 10.47
CA LYS A 522 11.24 3.61 10.15
C LYS A 522 10.40 3.57 11.41
N LEU A 523 9.12 3.94 11.30
CA LEU A 523 8.05 3.83 12.30
C LEU A 523 8.26 4.63 13.60
N ILE A 524 9.39 4.46 14.29
CA ILE A 524 9.64 4.98 15.62
C ILE A 524 10.43 6.30 15.52
N PRO A 525 9.88 7.44 15.99
CA PRO A 525 10.57 8.73 16.01
C PRO A 525 11.88 8.75 16.78
#